data_AF-A0A969S889-F1
#
_entry.id   AF-A0A969S889-F1
#
_cell.length_a   1.000
_cell.length_b   1.000
_cell.length_c   1.000
_cell.angle_alpha   90.00
_cell.angle_beta   90.00
_cell.angle_gamma   90.00
#
_symmetry.space_group_name_H-M   'P 1'
#
loop_
_entity.id
_entity.type
_entity.pdbx_description
1 polymer ?
#
loop_
_entity_poly.entity_id
_entity_poly.type
_entity_poly.pdbx_seq_one_letter_code
_entity_poly.pdbx_strand_id
1 'polypeptide(L)' 'MEIGVLYKIKHERKGKFNIRVSDIDNEWVTGVVVDSMAGALLKYNEVYSGESITIRKCHFTYEPFNQSSDCINN' A
#
# COMPACT_ATOMS: atom_id res chain seq x y z
N MET A 1 5.16 -4.51 -10.46
CA MET A 1 5.28 -3.37 -9.53
C MET A 1 6.60 -2.69 -9.78
N GLU A 2 6.67 -1.39 -9.56
CA GLU A 2 7.85 -0.55 -9.80
C GLU A 2 8.17 0.26 -8.55
N ILE A 3 9.46 0.38 -8.24
CA ILE A 3 9.94 1.19 -7.11
C ILE A 3 9.57 2.66 -7.35
N GLY A 4 9.10 3.33 -6.30
CA GLY A 4 8.68 4.73 -6.33
C GLY A 4 7.23 4.96 -6.77
N VAL A 5 6.57 3.94 -7.32
CA VAL A 5 5.18 4.02 -7.82
C VAL A 5 4.18 3.63 -6.71
N LEU A 6 3.02 4.29 -6.75
CA LEU A 6 1.89 4.04 -5.86
C LEU A 6 1.01 2.91 -6.40
N TYR A 7 0.69 1.98 -5.50
CA TYR A 7 -0.20 0.87 -5.79
C TYR A 7 -1.23 0.74 -4.68
N LYS A 8 -2.45 0.42 -5.08
CA LYS A 8 -3.48 -0.05 -4.18
C LYS A 8 -3.37 -1.56 -4.05
N ILE A 9 -3.15 -2.01 -2.83
CA ILE A 9 -2.95 -3.40 -2.47
C ILE A 9 -4.24 -3.95 -1.87
N LYS A 10 -4.63 -5.14 -2.31
CA LYS A 10 -5.64 -5.97 -1.63
C LYS A 10 -4.96 -7.23 -1.13
N HIS A 11 -4.67 -7.26 0.16
CA HIS A 11 -4.00 -8.36 0.85
C HIS A 11 -5.01 -9.24 1.59
N GLU A 12 -4.91 -10.56 1.44
CA GLU A 12 -5.89 -11.53 1.96
C GLU A 12 -6.16 -11.38 3.46
N ARG A 13 -5.10 -11.13 4.25
CA ARG A 13 -5.16 -11.04 5.72
C ARG A 13 -5.11 -9.63 6.30
N LYS A 14 -4.70 -8.63 5.51
CA LYS A 14 -4.41 -7.27 5.99
C LYS A 14 -5.37 -6.22 5.42
N GLY A 15 -6.31 -6.64 4.58
CA GLY A 15 -7.30 -5.76 3.98
C GLY A 15 -6.75 -5.00 2.78
N LYS A 16 -7.30 -3.79 2.55
CA LYS A 16 -6.92 -2.93 1.42
C LYS A 16 -6.17 -1.72 1.95
N PHE A 17 -5.09 -1.34 1.27
CA PHE A 17 -4.27 -0.19 1.63
C PHE A 17 -3.44 0.27 0.43
N ASN A 18 -3.00 1.52 0.42
CA ASN A 18 -2.16 2.05 -0.65
C ASN A 18 -0.71 2.12 -0.18
N ILE A 19 0.22 1.57 -0.97
CA ILE A 19 1.65 1.65 -0.70
C ILE A 19 2.37 2.38 -1.82
N ARG A 20 3.41 3.12 -1.45
CA ARG A 20 4.48 3.51 -2.36
C ARG A 20 5.61 2.52 -2.21
N VAL A 21 5.94 1.82 -3.28
CA VAL A 21 6.96 0.77 -3.25
C VAL A 21 8.33 1.40 -3.02
N SER A 22 9.06 0.90 -2.03
CA SER A 22 10.43 1.29 -1.74
C SER A 22 11.44 0.21 -2.14
N ASP A 23 11.05 -1.05 -2.10
CA ASP A 23 11.90 -2.19 -2.45
C ASP A 23 11.08 -3.40 -2.94
N ILE A 24 11.68 -4.18 -3.83
CA ILE A 24 11.08 -5.40 -4.38
C ILE A 24 12.16 -6.48 -4.47
N ASP A 25 11.90 -7.61 -3.81
CA ASP A 25 12.66 -8.84 -4.00
C ASP A 25 11.80 -9.87 -4.76
N ASN A 26 12.33 -11.07 -5.01
CA ASN A 26 11.64 -12.17 -5.68
C ASN A 26 10.31 -12.51 -5.01
N GLU A 27 10.28 -12.48 -3.68
CA GLU A 27 9.14 -12.94 -2.88
C GLU A 27 8.39 -11.82 -2.15
N TRP A 28 9.09 -10.73 -1.81
CA TRP A 28 8.59 -9.68 -0.94
C TRP A 28 8.52 -8.34 -1.65
N VAL A 29 7.58 -7.51 -1.23
CA VAL A 29 7.46 -6.11 -1.62
C VAL A 29 7.43 -5.28 -0.35
N THR A 30 8.33 -4.31 -0.27
CA THR A 30 8.37 -3.33 0.82
C THR A 30 7.94 -1.98 0.29
N GLY A 31 7.13 -1.27 1.08
CA GLY A 31 6.69 0.06 0.72
C GLY A 31 6.20 0.84 1.93
N VAL A 32 6.01 2.14 1.72
CA VAL A 32 5.45 3.04 2.73
C VAL A 32 3.96 3.17 2.48
N VAL A 33 3.13 3.07 3.52
CA VAL A 33 1.68 3.30 3.40
C VAL A 33 1.42 4.79 3.22
N VAL A 34 0.78 5.21 2.13
CA VAL A 34 0.68 6.65 1.77
C VAL A 34 -0.68 7.25 2.06
N ASP A 35 -1.77 6.52 1.83
CA ASP A 35 -3.10 7.08 2.09
C ASP A 35 -4.15 5.97 2.21
N SER A 36 -5.16 6.22 3.04
CA SER A 36 -6.19 5.28 3.51
C SER A 36 -5.69 4.16 4.44
N MET A 37 -6.09 4.32 5.71
CA MET A 37 -6.09 3.36 6.80
C MET A 37 -6.26 1.92 6.28
N ALA A 38 -5.27 1.06 6.51
CA ALA A 38 -5.44 -0.38 6.34
C ALA A 38 -6.47 -0.82 7.39
N GLY A 39 -7.74 -0.90 6.98
CA GLY A 39 -8.83 -1.39 7.82
C GLY A 39 -8.61 -2.87 8.13
N ALA A 40 -7.74 -3.15 9.09
CA ALA A 40 -7.59 -4.48 9.64
C ALA A 40 -8.73 -4.72 10.64
N LEU A 41 -9.26 -5.95 10.64
CA LEU A 41 -10.32 -6.41 11.55
C LEU A 41 -9.94 -6.31 13.05
N LEU A 42 -8.68 -5.96 13.36
CA LEU A 42 -8.07 -5.94 14.69
C LEU A 42 -7.18 -4.70 14.82
N LYS A 43 -7.43 -3.88 15.86
CA LYS A 43 -6.78 -2.58 16.17
C LYS A 43 -5.25 -2.54 16.15
N TYR A 44 -4.56 -3.67 16.32
CA TYR A 44 -3.08 -3.72 16.34
C TYR A 44 -2.47 -3.96 14.95
N ASN A 45 -3.27 -4.21 13.91
CA ASN A 45 -2.83 -4.37 12.52
C ASN A 45 -3.11 -3.12 11.68
N GLU A 46 -3.50 -2.03 12.32
CA GLU A 46 -3.66 -0.71 11.70
C GLU A 46 -2.25 -0.17 11.44
N VAL A 47 -1.83 -0.22 10.16
CA VAL A 47 -0.61 0.44 9.71
C VAL A 47 -0.99 1.87 9.34
N TYR A 48 -0.34 2.84 9.97
CA TYR A 48 -0.62 4.26 9.81
C TYR A 48 0.09 4.82 8.58
N SER A 49 -0.44 5.91 8.01
CA SER A 49 0.24 6.61 6.91
C SER A 49 1.65 7.02 7.36
N GLY A 50 2.66 6.72 6.53
CA GLY A 50 4.07 6.94 6.82
C GLY A 50 4.83 5.73 7.37
N GLU A 51 4.16 4.63 7.72
CA GLU A 51 4.83 3.42 8.18
C GLU A 51 5.26 2.49 7.04
N SER A 52 6.40 1.82 7.24
CA SER A 52 6.92 0.81 6.31
C SER A 52 6.22 -0.52 6.52
N ILE A 53 5.80 -1.15 5.41
CA ILE A 53 5.17 -2.47 5.40
C ILE A 53 5.86 -3.37 4.39
N THR A 54 6.09 -4.62 4.79
CA THR A 54 6.58 -5.69 3.92
C THR A 54 5.49 -6.73 3.73
N ILE A 55 5.18 -7.06 2.47
CA ILE A 55 4.12 -8.00 2.08
C ILE A 55 4.64 -9.03 1.08
N ARG A 56 4.14 -10.26 1.17
CA ARG A 56 4.54 -11.37 0.29
C ARG A 56 3.69 -11.40 -0.97
N LYS A 57 4.32 -11.48 -2.14
CA LYS A 57 3.64 -11.39 -3.46
C LYS A 57 2.51 -12.38 -3.66
N CYS A 58 2.58 -13.56 -3.05
CA CYS A 58 1.55 -14.60 -3.21
C CYS A 58 0.24 -14.33 -2.43
N HIS A 59 0.21 -13.33 -1.54
CA HIS A 59 -0.94 -13.07 -0.66
C HIS A 59 -1.68 -11.76 -0.98
N PHE A 60 -1.36 -11.11 -2.10
CA PHE A 60 -2.03 -9.87 -2.50
C PHE A 60 -2.19 -9.71 -4.01
N THR A 61 -3.16 -8.87 -4.36
CA THR A 61 -3.32 -8.31 -5.70
C THR A 61 -3.06 -6.80 -5.66
N TYR A 62 -2.64 -6.23 -6.78
CA TYR A 62 -2.28 -4.81 -6.86
C TYR A 62 -2.80 -4.16 -8.14
N GLU A 63 -3.18 -2.89 -8.02
CA GLU A 63 -3.53 -2.02 -9.15
C GLU A 63 -2.80 -0.67 -9.01
N PRO A 64 -2.33 -0.05 -10.11
CA PRO A 64 -1.74 1.28 -10.05
C PRO A 64 -2.71 2.28 -9.40
N PHE A 65 -2.20 3.08 -8.46
CA PHE A 65 -2.98 4.11 -7.79
C PHE A 65 -2.44 5.48 -8.21
N ASN A 66 -3.18 6.16 -9.09
CA ASN A 66 -2.94 7.56 -9.38
C ASN A 66 -3.72 8.36 -8.35
N GLN A 67 -3.02 9.04 -7.45
CA GLN A 67 -3.64 10.06 -6.62
C GLN A 67 -4.11 11.15 -7.59
N SER A 68 -5.42 11.20 -7.86
CA SER A 68 -6.00 12.28 -8.63
C SER A 68 -5.68 13.57 -7.88
N SER A 69 -4.85 14.42 -8.50
CA SER A 69 -4.65 15.79 -8.07
C SER A 69 -5.99 16.51 -8.20
N ASP A 70 -6.84 16.38 -7.20
CA ASP A 70 -8.05 17.18 -7.07
C ASP A 70 -7.61 18.62 -6.83
N CYS A 71 -7.46 19.34 -7.95
CA CYS A 71 -7.74 20.75 -8.13
C CYS A 71 -7.19 21.69 -7.05
N ILE A 72 -5.94 22.13 -7.22
CA ILE A 72 -5.64 23.55 -6.95
C ILE A 72 -6.46 24.32 -7.97
N ASN A 73 -7.56 24.94 -7.53
CA ASN A 73 -8.16 26.16 -8.09
C ASN A 73 -9.42 26.52 -7.28
N ASN A 74 -9.27 27.36 -6.26
CA ASN A 74 -10.10 28.55 -6.09
C ASN A 74 -9.42 29.56 -5.16
#